data_AF-A0A4V2G7E7-F1
#
_entry.id   AF-A0A4V2G7E7-F1
#
_cell.length_a   1.000
_cell.length_b   1.000
_cell.length_c   1.000
_cell.angle_alpha   90.00
_cell.angle_beta   90.00
_cell.angle_gamma   90.00
#
_symmetry.space_group_name_H-M   'P 1'
#
loop_
_entity.id
_entity.type
_entity.pdbx_description
1 polymer ?
#
loop_
_entity_poly.entity_id
_entity_poly.type
_entity_poly.pdbx_seq_one_letter_code
_entity_poly.pdbx_strand_id
1 'polypeptide(L)'
;MTDQFGVRHTELTTHAGHVEAVADRVTTAQQAGAAVRAGADAYGKLCAIVPVALGVLQDILVDGIGAAAESLHDTGARLRATAAGYDGSDQRSAEALHRVKERM
;
A
#
# COMPACT_ATOMS: atom_id res chain seq x y z
N MET A 1 -24.95 22.51 2.55
CA MET A 1 -23.54 22.89 2.77
C MET A 1 -22.71 21.65 2.51
N THR A 2 -22.08 21.57 1.35
CA THR A 2 -21.11 20.50 1.09
C THR A 2 -19.89 20.83 1.93
N ASP A 3 -19.63 20.01 2.94
CA ASP A 3 -18.46 20.16 3.80
C ASP A 3 -17.23 20.00 2.90
N GLN A 4 -16.55 21.11 2.61
CA GLN A 4 -15.43 21.11 1.68
C GLN A 4 -14.21 20.64 2.46
N PHE A 5 -13.94 19.33 2.42
CA PHE A 5 -12.68 18.78 2.91
C PHE A 5 -11.53 19.40 2.09
N GLY A 6 -10.80 20.33 2.70
CA GLY A 6 -9.62 20.95 2.11
C GLY A 6 -8.45 19.97 2.11
N VAL A 7 -8.36 19.13 1.08
CA VAL A 7 -7.25 18.19 0.91
C VAL A 7 -6.07 18.92 0.27
N ARG A 8 -4.93 19.02 0.97
CA ARG A 8 -3.70 19.56 0.39
C ARG A 8 -2.95 18.47 -0.36
N HIS A 9 -2.46 18.75 -1.58
CA HIS A 9 -1.72 17.77 -2.36
C HIS A 9 -0.47 17.25 -1.62
N THR A 10 0.20 18.11 -0.84
CA THR A 10 1.38 17.75 -0.03
C THR A 10 1.04 16.74 1.08
N GLU A 11 -0.13 16.85 1.69
CA GLU A 11 -0.62 15.91 2.71
C GLU A 11 -0.93 14.55 2.07
N LEU A 12 -1.51 14.53 0.86
CA LEU A 12 -1.72 13.29 0.10
C LEU A 12 -0.40 12.61 -0.26
N THR A 13 0.60 13.36 -0.73
CA THR A 13 1.93 12.82 -1.03
C THR A 13 2.59 12.24 0.22
N THR A 14 2.47 12.93 1.36
CA THR A 14 2.99 12.45 2.64
C THR A 14 2.29 11.17 3.08
N HIS A 15 0.95 11.14 2.97
CA HIS A 15 0.17 9.96 3.33
C HIS A 15 0.48 8.76 2.42
N ALA A 16 0.64 8.98 1.11
CA ALA A 16 1.07 7.95 0.18
C ALA A 16 2.40 7.32 0.62
N GLY A 17 3.37 8.14 1.02
CA GLY A 17 4.64 7.65 1.57
C GLY A 17 4.48 6.81 2.83
N HIS A 18 3.56 7.17 3.74
CA HIS A 18 3.26 6.35 4.91
C HIS A 18 2.61 5.01 4.54
N VAL A 19 1.68 5.00 3.59
CA VAL A 19 1.01 3.78 3.12
C VAL A 19 2.02 2.82 2.47
N GLU A 20 2.90 3.34 1.63
CA GLU A 20 3.96 2.55 0.99
C GLU A 20 4.97 2.01 2.01
N ALA A 21 5.35 2.81 3.02
CA ALA A 21 6.22 2.33 4.09
C ALA A 21 5.57 1.20 4.92
N VAL A 22 4.24 1.18 5.06
CA VAL A 22 3.51 0.05 5.65
C VAL A 22 3.53 -1.15 4.69
N ALA A 23 3.30 -0.93 3.39
CA ALA A 23 3.37 -1.97 2.38
C ALA A 23 4.72 -2.70 2.39
N ASP A 24 5.83 -1.96 2.48
CA ASP A 24 7.19 -2.54 2.57
C ASP A 24 7.37 -3.45 3.80
N ARG A 25 6.79 -3.07 4.95
CA ARG A 25 6.83 -3.89 6.16
C ARG A 25 5.99 -5.15 6.02
N VAL A 26 4.85 -5.06 5.34
CA VAL A 26 3.99 -6.22 5.05
C VAL A 26 4.70 -7.16 4.06
N THR A 27 5.37 -6.63 3.04
CA THR A 27 6.26 -7.41 2.15
C THR A 27 7.35 -8.12 2.94
N THR A 28 7.97 -7.45 3.90
CA THR A 28 8.98 -8.06 4.78
C THR A 28 8.38 -9.21 5.61
N ALA A 29 7.15 -9.05 6.10
CA ALA A 29 6.44 -10.11 6.82
C ALA A 29 6.11 -11.31 5.93
N GLN A 30 5.70 -11.08 4.67
CA GLN A 30 5.49 -12.13 3.68
C GLN A 30 6.77 -12.93 3.42
N GLN A 31 7.90 -12.24 3.21
CA GLN A 31 9.20 -12.86 3.00
C GLN A 31 9.66 -13.68 4.21
N ALA A 32 9.47 -13.15 5.42
CA ALA A 32 9.77 -13.88 6.66
C ALA A 32 8.89 -15.14 6.79
N GLY A 33 7.60 -15.02 6.49
CA GLY A 33 6.66 -16.15 6.49
C GLY A 33 7.01 -17.21 5.45
N ALA A 34 7.53 -16.83 4.29
CA ALA A 34 7.99 -17.77 3.27
C ALA A 34 9.30 -18.48 3.67
N ALA A 35 10.19 -17.79 4.39
CA ALA A 35 11.49 -18.34 4.79
C ALA A 35 11.41 -19.26 6.02
N VAL A 36 10.53 -18.96 6.98
CA VAL A 36 10.43 -19.73 8.23
C VAL A 36 9.41 -20.85 8.08
N ARG A 37 9.84 -22.02 7.60
CA ARG A 37 9.00 -23.22 7.54
C ARG A 37 9.42 -24.25 8.58
N ALA A 38 8.45 -24.79 9.29
CA ALA A 38 8.70 -25.88 10.23
C ALA A 38 9.06 -27.15 9.45
N GLY A 39 10.24 -27.72 9.73
CA GLY A 39 10.65 -28.99 9.14
C GLY A 39 9.74 -30.14 9.57
N ALA A 40 9.58 -31.16 8.73
CA ALA A 40 8.74 -32.32 9.02
C ALA A 40 9.14 -33.04 10.33
N ASP A 41 10.42 -32.97 10.70
CA ASP A 41 10.95 -33.58 11.91
C ASP A 41 10.59 -32.81 13.20
N ALA A 42 10.12 -31.55 13.09
CA ALA A 42 9.80 -30.70 14.24
C ALA A 42 8.60 -31.23 15.06
N TYR A 43 7.71 -32.01 14.44
CA TYR A 43 6.49 -32.53 15.07
C TYR A 43 6.61 -34.00 15.50
N GLY A 44 7.77 -34.63 15.28
CA GLY A 44 7.99 -36.05 15.56
C GLY A 44 7.24 -36.99 14.62
N LYS A 45 7.68 -38.26 14.58
CA LYS A 45 7.21 -39.25 13.59
C LYS A 45 5.72 -39.62 13.71
N LEU A 46 5.11 -39.42 14.87
CA LEU A 46 3.70 -39.76 15.13
C LEU A 46 2.72 -38.69 14.61
N CYS A 47 3.20 -37.48 14.32
CA CYS A 47 2.35 -36.35 13.91
C CYS A 47 2.54 -35.98 12.42
N ALA A 48 2.86 -36.94 11.57
CA ALA A 48 3.26 -36.69 10.17
C ALA A 48 2.25 -35.89 9.32
N ILE A 49 0.96 -35.87 9.70
CA ILE A 49 -0.08 -35.09 9.00
C ILE A 49 -0.08 -33.60 9.37
N VAL A 50 0.42 -33.25 10.56
CA VAL A 50 0.40 -31.87 11.08
C VAL A 50 1.29 -30.94 10.24
N PRO A 51 2.54 -31.29 9.88
CA PRO A 51 3.36 -30.46 8.99
C PRO A 51 2.71 -30.19 7.63
N VAL A 52 1.99 -31.17 7.08
CA VAL A 52 1.32 -31.04 5.78
C VAL A 52 0.17 -30.03 5.87
N ALA A 53 -0.70 -30.19 6.87
CA ALA A 53 -1.81 -29.26 7.08
C ALA A 53 -1.33 -27.83 7.37
N LEU A 54 -0.27 -27.69 8.18
CA LEU A 54 0.33 -26.39 8.47
C LEU A 54 1.03 -25.77 7.26
N GLY A 55 1.67 -26.57 6.40
CA GLY A 55 2.25 -26.08 5.15
C GLY A 55 1.21 -25.45 4.23
N VAL A 56 0.08 -26.12 4.03
CA VAL A 56 -1.04 -25.59 3.23
C VAL A 56 -1.59 -24.29 3.83
N LEU A 57 -1.80 -24.26 5.15
CA LEU A 57 -2.26 -23.05 5.83
C LEU A 57 -1.25 -21.91 5.70
N GLN A 58 0.05 -22.22 5.84
CA GLN A 58 1.13 -21.25 5.73
C GLN A 58 1.18 -20.64 4.33
N ASP A 59 1.04 -21.44 3.28
CA ASP A 59 1.02 -20.94 1.90
C ASP A 59 -0.14 -19.95 1.68
N ILE A 60 -1.36 -20.31 2.13
CA ILE A 60 -2.54 -19.41 2.07
C ILE A 60 -2.27 -18.08 2.80
N LEU A 61 -1.63 -18.15 3.97
CA LEU A 61 -1.34 -16.94 4.76
C LEU A 61 -0.26 -16.08 4.10
N VAL A 62 0.82 -16.67 3.59
CA VAL A 62 1.89 -15.96 2.88
C VAL A 62 1.34 -15.27 1.63
N ASP A 63 0.50 -15.96 0.87
CA ASP A 63 -0.16 -15.39 -0.32
C ASP A 63 -1.10 -14.24 0.05
N GLY A 64 -1.91 -14.41 1.10
CA GLY A 64 -2.80 -13.36 1.60
C GLY A 64 -2.07 -12.11 2.07
N ILE A 65 -0.93 -12.27 2.76
CA ILE A 65 -0.07 -11.15 3.16
C ILE A 65 0.53 -10.47 1.92
N GLY A 66 0.94 -11.25 0.91
CA GLY A 66 1.42 -10.72 -0.37
C GLY A 66 0.37 -9.86 -1.08
N ALA A 67 -0.86 -10.36 -1.21
CA ALA A 67 -1.97 -9.61 -1.80
C ALA A 67 -2.29 -8.32 -1.02
N ALA A 68 -2.18 -8.35 0.32
CA ALA A 68 -2.35 -7.15 1.14
C ALA A 68 -1.24 -6.11 0.88
N ALA A 69 0.03 -6.54 0.75
CA ALA A 69 1.13 -5.65 0.41
C ALA A 69 0.93 -4.99 -0.97
N GLU A 70 0.52 -5.77 -1.97
CA GLU A 70 0.24 -5.26 -3.33
C GLU A 70 -0.90 -4.22 -3.32
N SER A 71 -2.00 -4.51 -2.62
CA SER A 71 -3.12 -3.58 -2.47
C SER A 71 -2.72 -2.27 -1.78
N LEU A 72 -1.84 -2.33 -0.78
CA LEU A 72 -1.30 -1.13 -0.13
C LEU A 72 -0.41 -0.32 -1.07
N HIS A 73 0.45 -0.98 -1.87
CA HIS A 73 1.25 -0.29 -2.89
C HIS A 73 0.38 0.37 -3.96
N ASP A 74 -0.66 -0.32 -4.46
CA ASP A 74 -1.63 0.27 -5.41
C ASP A 74 -2.31 1.50 -4.79
N THR A 75 -2.74 1.39 -3.52
CA THR A 75 -3.35 2.50 -2.80
C THR A 75 -2.39 3.70 -2.69
N GLY A 76 -1.13 3.46 -2.34
CA GLY A 76 -0.09 4.49 -2.32
C GLY A 76 0.10 5.18 -3.67
N ALA A 77 0.19 4.40 -4.75
CA ALA A 77 0.31 4.92 -6.11
C ALA A 77 -0.90 5.78 -6.52
N ARG A 78 -2.12 5.33 -6.18
CA ARG A 78 -3.37 6.07 -6.45
C ARG A 78 -3.47 7.38 -5.65
N LEU A 79 -2.96 7.39 -4.41
CA LEU A 79 -2.85 8.62 -3.62
C LEU A 79 -1.89 9.62 -4.27
N ARG A 80 -0.72 9.17 -4.77
CA ARG A 80 0.21 10.04 -5.51
C ARG A 80 -0.42 10.59 -6.80
N ALA A 81 -1.10 9.75 -7.56
CA ALA A 81 -1.80 10.17 -8.78
C ALA A 81 -2.87 11.24 -8.46
N THR A 82 -3.59 11.07 -7.36
CA THR A 82 -4.58 12.04 -6.89
C THR A 82 -3.91 13.35 -6.48
N ALA A 83 -2.81 13.30 -5.72
CA ALA A 83 -2.03 14.49 -5.35
C ALA A 83 -1.57 15.29 -6.58
N ALA A 84 -1.04 14.61 -7.60
CA ALA A 84 -0.65 15.23 -8.86
C ALA A 84 -1.84 15.87 -9.60
N GLY A 85 -3.02 15.25 -9.54
CA GLY A 85 -4.26 15.83 -10.08
C GLY A 85 -4.67 17.14 -9.41
N TYR A 86 -4.51 17.25 -8.09
CA TYR A 86 -4.75 18.49 -7.34
C TYR A 86 -3.75 19.58 -7.73
N ASP A 87 -2.45 19.29 -7.69
CA ASP A 87 -1.40 20.26 -8.06
C ASP A 87 -1.58 20.78 -9.49
N GLY A 88 -1.82 19.89 -10.46
CA GLY A 88 -2.07 20.31 -11.84
C GLY A 88 -3.35 21.14 -12.02
N SER A 89 -4.38 20.91 -11.21
CA SER A 89 -5.60 21.73 -11.24
C SER A 89 -5.38 23.11 -10.64
N ASP A 90 -4.58 23.20 -9.57
CA ASP A 90 -4.20 24.47 -8.94
C ASP A 90 -3.34 25.31 -9.89
N GLN A 91 -2.33 24.70 -10.53
CA GLN A 91 -1.48 25.36 -11.52
C GLN A 91 -2.28 25.93 -12.70
N ARG A 92 -3.18 25.14 -13.31
CA ARG A 92 -4.04 25.63 -14.40
C ARG A 92 -4.92 26.80 -13.98
N SER A 93 -5.41 26.78 -12.75
CA SER A 93 -6.24 27.87 -12.19
C SER A 93 -5.40 29.13 -11.96
N ALA A 94 -4.20 28.98 -11.40
CA ALA A 94 -3.25 30.07 -11.19
C ALA A 94 -2.83 30.73 -12.52
N GLU A 95 -2.53 29.93 -13.54
CA GLU A 95 -2.21 30.44 -14.88
C GLU A 95 -3.38 31.19 -15.52
N ALA A 96 -4.61 30.67 -15.37
CA ALA A 96 -5.80 31.35 -15.87
C ALA A 96 -6.00 32.72 -15.20
N LEU A 97 -5.80 32.78 -13.89
CA LEU A 97 -5.88 34.03 -13.12
C LEU A 97 -4.77 35.01 -13.54
N HIS A 98 -3.55 34.52 -13.74
CA HIS A 98 -2.42 35.35 -14.21
C HIS A 98 -2.73 36.00 -15.55
N ARG A 99 -3.26 35.21 -16.51
CA ARG A 99 -3.65 35.72 -17.84
C ARG A 99 -4.76 36.77 -17.77
N VAL A 100 -5.70 36.65 -16.83
CA VAL A 100 -6.75 37.68 -16.63
C VAL A 100 -6.13 38.95 -16.06
N LYS A 101 -5.24 38.82 -15.07
CA LYS A 101 -4.54 39.96 -14.47
C LYS A 101 -3.68 40.73 -15.47
N GLU A 102 -3.01 40.05 -16.40
CA GLU A 102 -2.18 40.67 -17.45
C GLU A 102 -3.00 41.41 -18.53
N ARG A 103 -4.30 41.14 -18.62
CA ARG A 103 -5.22 41.77 -19.59
C ARG A 103 -5.97 42.97 -19.04
N MET A 104 -5.78 43.29 -17.76
CA MET A 104 -6.37 44.44 -17.06
C MET A 104 -5.32 45.54 -16.91
#